data_AF-A0A5K3EIK9-F1
#
_entry.id   AF-A0A5K3EIK9-F1
#
_cell.length_a   1.000
_cell.length_b   1.000
_cell.length_c   1.000
_cell.angle_alpha   90.00
_cell.angle_beta   90.00
_cell.angle_gamma   90.00
#
_symmetry.space_group_name_H-M   'P 1'
#
loop_
_entity.id
_entity.type
_entity.pdbx_description
1 polymer ?
#
loop_
_entity_poly.entity_id
_entity_poly.type
_entity_poly.pdbx_seq_one_letter_code
_entity_poly.pdbx_strand_id
1 'polypeptide(L)'
;MITVTAADGQPVRVTLLIPELATPRKGFMALFQPSVRGKFVQSGSGDEVKYTTAHSLPNADVIIHLTEWSLDVECNLKTTSSSLKYTCRQFPDRIVPLKAEYVILKGKIVLELPKVDPSHSWAGELSTKGLDQSS
;
A
#
# COMPACT_ATOMS: atom_id res chain seq x y z
N MET A 1 -4.51 -8.49 8.60
CA MET A 1 -4.75 -7.41 9.59
C MET A 1 -4.24 -6.11 9.03
N ILE A 2 -4.97 -5.01 9.21
CA ILE A 2 -4.63 -3.69 8.66
C ILE A 2 -4.39 -2.73 9.82
N THR A 3 -3.36 -1.91 9.74
CA THR A 3 -3.07 -0.86 10.72
C THR A 3 -2.83 0.44 9.99
N VAL A 4 -3.52 1.50 10.43
CA VAL A 4 -3.38 2.84 9.89
C VAL A 4 -2.91 3.77 11.00
N THR A 5 -1.88 4.56 10.71
CA THR A 5 -1.38 5.61 11.60
C THR A 5 -1.37 6.92 10.86
N ALA A 6 -2.09 7.92 11.36
CA ALA A 6 -2.17 9.24 10.76
C ALA A 6 -2.11 10.28 11.89
N ALA A 7 -1.09 11.13 11.89
CA ALA A 7 -0.96 12.25 12.81
C ALA A 7 -1.10 13.57 12.05
N ASP A 8 -1.40 14.66 12.77
CA ASP A 8 -1.48 15.99 12.17
C ASP A 8 -0.16 16.40 11.53
N GLY A 9 -0.24 16.94 10.32
CA GLY A 9 0.93 17.35 9.53
C GLY A 9 1.88 16.21 9.12
N GLN A 10 1.54 14.95 9.36
CA GLN A 10 2.34 13.78 8.97
C GLN A 10 1.68 13.01 7.82
N PRO A 11 2.48 12.33 6.97
CA PRO A 11 1.95 11.36 6.02
C PRO A 11 1.14 10.28 6.72
N VAL A 12 0.10 9.81 6.05
CA VAL A 12 -0.70 8.67 6.51
C VAL A 12 0.06 7.41 6.21
N ARG A 13 0.31 6.60 7.25
CA ARG A 13 0.97 5.31 7.12
C ARG A 13 -0.06 4.19 7.14
N VAL A 14 -0.17 3.45 6.04
CA VAL A 14 -1.00 2.24 5.96
C VAL A 14 -0.10 1.01 6.00
N THR A 15 -0.38 0.09 6.91
CA THR A 15 0.34 -1.18 7.03
C THR A 15 -0.64 -2.33 6.85
N LEU A 16 -0.42 -3.13 5.80
CA LEU A 16 -1.15 -4.37 5.53
C LEU A 16 -0.30 -5.54 5.98
N LEU A 17 -0.78 -6.33 6.95
CA LEU A 17 -0.15 -7.57 7.36
C LEU A 17 -0.70 -8.73 6.53
N ILE A 18 0.17 -9.30 5.71
CA ILE A 18 -0.05 -10.46 4.82
C ILE A 18 1.04 -11.48 5.16
N PRO A 19 0.86 -12.32 6.20
CA PRO A 19 1.94 -13.16 6.75
C PRO A 19 2.62 -14.08 5.73
N GLU A 20 1.89 -14.50 4.70
CA GLU A 20 2.39 -15.35 3.63
C GLU A 20 3.30 -14.62 2.63
N LEU A 21 3.43 -13.30 2.67
CA LEU A 21 4.22 -12.54 1.71
C LEU A 21 5.74 -12.72 1.94
N ALA A 22 6.44 -13.33 0.99
CA ALA A 22 7.90 -13.49 1.04
C ALA A 22 8.60 -12.47 0.14
N THR A 23 9.71 -11.91 0.61
CA THR A 23 10.60 -11.08 -0.22
C THR A 23 11.79 -11.89 -0.72
N PRO A 24 12.29 -11.60 -1.93
CA PRO A 24 13.36 -12.38 -2.57
C PRO A 24 14.66 -12.32 -1.77
N ARG A 25 15.13 -13.46 -1.25
CA ARG A 25 16.42 -13.56 -0.53
C ARG A 25 17.59 -13.30 -1.48
N LYS A 26 18.39 -12.25 -1.23
CA LYS A 26 19.74 -12.13 -1.82
C LYS A 26 20.75 -12.84 -0.91
N GLY A 27 21.64 -13.61 -1.51
CA GLY A 27 22.58 -14.52 -0.84
C GLY A 27 23.64 -13.85 0.04
N PHE A 28 24.21 -14.67 0.92
CA PHE A 28 25.48 -14.56 1.68
C PHE A 28 25.84 -13.28 2.47
N MET A 29 24.91 -12.35 2.70
CA MET A 29 24.97 -11.39 3.81
C MET A 29 23.60 -11.28 4.50
N ALA A 30 23.31 -12.23 5.39
CA ALA A 30 22.02 -12.41 6.06
C ALA A 30 21.64 -11.33 7.11
N LEU A 31 22.37 -10.22 7.18
CA LEU A 31 22.13 -9.16 8.18
C LEU A 31 21.05 -8.15 7.76
N PHE A 32 20.78 -7.99 6.45
CA PHE A 32 19.75 -7.08 5.96
C PHE A 32 18.78 -7.84 5.04
N GLN A 33 17.54 -7.98 5.50
CA GLN A 33 16.51 -8.63 4.70
C GLN A 33 16.15 -7.72 3.51
N PRO A 34 16.16 -8.26 2.29
CA PRO A 34 15.79 -7.49 1.11
C PRO A 34 14.32 -7.08 1.17
N SER A 35 14.09 -5.79 0.98
CA SER A 35 12.76 -5.17 0.83
C SER A 35 12.63 -4.59 -0.58
N VAL A 36 11.42 -4.61 -1.13
CA VAL A 36 11.12 -3.87 -2.37
C VAL A 36 10.55 -2.51 -1.96
N ARG A 37 11.16 -1.43 -2.43
CA ARG A 37 10.73 -0.06 -2.13
C ARG A 37 10.67 0.77 -3.40
N GLY A 38 9.77 1.74 -3.45
CA GLY A 38 9.69 2.64 -4.58
C GLY A 38 8.57 3.66 -4.46
N LYS A 39 8.33 4.34 -5.59
CA LYS A 39 7.27 5.34 -5.77
C LYS A 39 6.28 4.85 -6.81
N PHE A 40 5.09 5.43 -6.78
CA PHE A 40 4.07 5.11 -7.76
C PHE A 40 4.34 5.80 -9.09
N VAL A 41 4.01 5.11 -10.18
CA VAL A 41 4.11 5.65 -11.54
C VAL A 41 2.72 6.01 -12.00
N GLN A 42 2.57 7.19 -12.59
CA GLN A 42 1.30 7.59 -13.20
C GLN A 42 0.95 6.61 -14.33
N SER A 43 -0.24 6.02 -14.24
CA SER A 43 -0.78 5.07 -15.19
C SER A 43 -2.16 5.55 -15.65
N GLY A 44 -2.27 5.95 -16.91
CA GLY A 44 -3.53 6.34 -17.53
C GLY A 44 -3.50 7.73 -18.15
N SER A 45 -4.33 7.92 -19.17
CA SER A 45 -4.67 9.20 -19.78
C SER A 45 -6.20 9.30 -19.83
N GLY A 46 -6.78 10.11 -18.94
CA GLY A 46 -8.23 10.26 -18.78
C GLY A 46 -8.57 11.19 -17.61
N ASP A 47 -9.86 11.34 -17.30
CA ASP A 47 -10.37 12.30 -16.30
C ASP A 47 -9.96 11.98 -14.85
N GLU A 48 -9.60 10.73 -14.54
CA GLU A 48 -9.09 10.31 -13.23
C GLU A 48 -7.66 9.77 -13.36
N VAL A 49 -6.70 10.50 -12.79
CA VAL A 49 -5.29 10.10 -12.80
C VAL A 49 -5.06 8.99 -11.79
N LYS A 50 -4.66 7.81 -12.27
CA LYS A 50 -4.30 6.66 -11.43
C LYS A 50 -2.80 6.50 -11.36
N TYR A 51 -2.34 5.97 -10.24
CA TYR A 51 -0.94 5.73 -9.95
C TYR A 51 -0.79 4.27 -9.55
N THR A 52 0.02 3.53 -10.29
CA THR A 52 0.12 2.08 -10.13
C THR A 52 1.55 1.64 -9.90
N THR A 53 1.71 0.61 -9.07
CA THR A 53 2.92 -0.19 -9.03
C THR A 53 2.56 -1.67 -9.02
N ALA A 54 3.38 -2.49 -9.65
CA ALA A 54 3.19 -3.93 -9.74
C ALA A 54 4.53 -4.64 -9.49
N HIS A 55 4.49 -5.68 -8.66
CA HIS A 55 5.66 -6.46 -8.28
C HIS A 55 5.36 -7.94 -8.34
N SER A 56 6.18 -8.67 -9.09
CA SER A 56 6.22 -10.12 -9.01
C SER A 56 7.26 -10.55 -7.96
N LEU A 57 6.77 -11.11 -6.87
CA LEU A 57 7.57 -11.67 -5.78
C LEU A 57 7.66 -13.20 -5.94
N PRO A 58 8.60 -13.87 -5.24
CA PRO A 58 8.76 -15.32 -5.36
C PRO A 58 7.49 -16.12 -5.10
N ASN A 59 6.63 -15.66 -4.19
CA ASN A 59 5.42 -16.38 -3.79
C ASN A 59 4.13 -15.56 -3.91
N ALA A 60 4.19 -14.37 -4.49
CA ALA A 60 3.02 -13.54 -4.69
C ALA A 60 3.20 -12.58 -5.87
N ASP A 61 2.11 -12.14 -6.46
CA ASP A 61 2.07 -10.96 -7.31
C ASP A 61 1.28 -9.87 -6.59
N VAL A 62 1.88 -8.69 -6.43
CA VAL A 62 1.30 -7.55 -5.71
C VAL A 62 1.08 -6.41 -6.69
N ILE A 63 -0.14 -5.88 -6.71
CA ILE A 63 -0.51 -4.69 -7.48
C ILE A 63 -1.12 -3.69 -6.51
N ILE A 64 -0.66 -2.44 -6.61
CA ILE A 64 -1.13 -1.34 -5.76
C ILE A 64 -1.59 -0.24 -6.70
N HIS A 65 -2.88 0.08 -6.64
CA HIS A 65 -3.47 1.22 -7.32
C HIS A 65 -3.78 2.31 -6.31
N LEU A 66 -3.42 3.53 -6.68
CA LEU A 66 -3.56 4.71 -5.87
C LEU A 66 -4.17 5.82 -6.71
N THR A 67 -5.16 6.50 -6.16
CA THR A 67 -5.64 7.79 -6.66
C THR A 67 -5.39 8.85 -5.59
N GLU A 68 -5.83 10.08 -5.82
CA GLU A 68 -5.80 11.11 -4.78
C GLU A 68 -6.76 10.80 -3.62
N TRP A 69 -7.71 9.88 -3.80
CA TRP A 69 -8.82 9.63 -2.88
C TRP A 69 -9.01 8.16 -2.51
N SER A 70 -8.33 7.23 -3.16
CA SER A 70 -8.58 5.80 -2.97
C SER A 70 -7.30 4.98 -3.05
N LEU A 71 -7.34 3.80 -2.46
CA LEU A 71 -6.28 2.80 -2.47
C LEU A 71 -6.88 1.43 -2.70
N ASP A 72 -6.37 0.72 -3.70
CA ASP A 72 -6.61 -0.69 -3.90
C ASP A 72 -5.29 -1.45 -3.84
N VAL A 73 -5.24 -2.51 -3.05
CA VAL A 73 -4.11 -3.43 -2.98
C VAL A 73 -4.60 -4.82 -3.30
N GLU A 74 -4.08 -5.39 -4.38
CA GLU A 74 -4.33 -6.76 -4.79
C GLU A 74 -3.05 -7.58 -4.59
N CYS A 75 -3.17 -8.69 -3.88
CA CYS A 75 -2.08 -9.60 -3.60
C CYS A 75 -2.52 -11.02 -3.93
N ASN A 76 -2.00 -11.56 -5.04
CA ASN A 76 -2.25 -12.92 -5.49
C ASN A 76 -1.16 -13.84 -4.97
N LEU A 77 -1.47 -14.68 -3.98
CA LEU A 77 -0.52 -15.63 -3.40
C LEU A 77 -0.40 -16.86 -4.30
N LYS A 78 0.81 -17.13 -4.79
CA LYS A 78 1.12 -18.22 -5.73
C LYS A 78 1.04 -19.60 -5.07
N THR A 79 1.28 -19.66 -3.75
CA THR A 79 1.36 -20.90 -2.97
C THR A 79 0.00 -21.49 -2.65
N THR A 80 -1.01 -20.63 -2.45
CA THR A 80 -2.35 -21.01 -2.00
C THR A 80 -3.42 -20.74 -3.05
N SER A 81 -3.04 -20.16 -4.20
CA SER A 81 -3.95 -19.64 -5.23
C SER A 81 -5.02 -18.68 -4.67
N SER A 82 -4.76 -18.08 -3.50
CA SER A 82 -5.68 -17.13 -2.87
C SER A 82 -5.36 -15.71 -3.33
N SER A 83 -6.40 -14.96 -3.69
CA SER A 83 -6.29 -13.52 -3.91
C SER A 83 -6.73 -12.78 -2.65
N LEU A 84 -5.90 -11.84 -2.20
CA LEU A 84 -6.23 -10.94 -1.11
C LEU A 84 -6.41 -9.55 -1.69
N LYS A 85 -7.58 -8.95 -1.49
CA LYS A 85 -7.87 -7.60 -1.93
C LYS A 85 -8.21 -6.70 -0.75
N TYR A 86 -7.56 -5.55 -0.71
CA TYR A 86 -7.75 -4.51 0.30
C TYR A 86 -8.13 -3.23 -0.41
N THR A 87 -9.24 -2.62 0.00
CA THR A 87 -9.79 -1.46 -0.70
C THR A 87 -10.16 -0.37 0.31
N CYS A 88 -9.63 0.83 0.05
CA CYS A 88 -10.11 2.10 0.58
C CYS A 88 -10.79 2.85 -0.56
N ARG A 89 -12.13 2.88 -0.57
CA ARG A 89 -12.87 3.55 -1.66
C ARG A 89 -12.77 5.07 -1.59
N GLN A 90 -12.62 5.63 -0.38
CA GLN A 90 -12.60 7.06 -0.16
C GLN A 90 -11.80 7.41 1.10
N PHE A 91 -10.69 8.12 0.92
CA PHE A 91 -9.92 8.76 1.98
C PHE A 91 -10.68 9.96 2.54
N PRO A 92 -10.45 10.32 3.83
CA PRO A 92 -11.02 11.52 4.43
C PRO A 92 -10.60 12.82 3.72
N ASP A 93 -9.32 12.94 3.35
CA ASP A 93 -8.78 14.06 2.58
C ASP A 93 -7.98 13.58 1.35
N ARG A 94 -7.60 14.50 0.46
CA ARG A 94 -6.71 14.22 -0.68
C ARG A 94 -5.31 13.88 -0.22
N ILE A 95 -4.69 12.93 -0.94
CA ILE A 95 -3.25 12.66 -0.86
C ILE A 95 -2.51 13.21 -2.08
N VAL A 96 -1.18 13.14 -2.05
CA VAL A 96 -0.28 13.47 -3.16
C VAL A 96 0.37 12.17 -3.68
N PRO A 97 -0.24 11.45 -4.64
CA PRO A 97 0.24 10.12 -5.07
C PRO A 97 1.68 10.11 -5.59
N LEU A 98 2.12 11.18 -6.26
CA LEU A 98 3.50 11.31 -6.76
C LEU A 98 4.57 11.37 -5.66
N LYS A 99 4.18 11.75 -4.45
CA LYS A 99 5.06 11.76 -3.26
C LYS A 99 4.86 10.51 -2.40
N ALA A 100 3.89 9.67 -2.71
CA ALA A 100 3.63 8.45 -1.96
C ALA A 100 4.75 7.43 -2.20
N GLU A 101 5.08 6.70 -1.13
CA GLU A 101 6.10 5.66 -1.15
C GLU A 101 5.51 4.35 -0.65
N TYR A 102 6.07 3.25 -1.13
CA TYR A 102 5.72 1.92 -0.64
C TYR A 102 6.99 1.14 -0.25
N VAL A 103 6.80 0.24 0.70
CA VAL A 103 7.79 -0.77 1.09
C VAL A 103 7.09 -2.10 1.27
N ILE A 104 7.52 -3.11 0.53
CA ILE A 104 7.10 -4.50 0.69
C ILE A 104 8.23 -5.24 1.42
N LEU A 105 7.93 -5.73 2.62
CA LEU A 105 8.88 -6.44 3.46
C LEU A 105 8.19 -7.55 4.25
N LYS A 106 8.81 -8.73 4.31
CA LYS A 106 8.49 -9.87 5.19
C LYS A 106 7.09 -9.82 5.84
N GLY A 107 6.11 -10.34 5.11
CA GLY A 107 4.75 -10.50 5.64
C GLY A 107 3.94 -9.21 5.73
N LYS A 108 4.41 -8.08 5.18
CA LYS A 108 3.67 -6.83 5.19
C LYS A 108 3.98 -5.91 4.00
N ILE A 109 3.00 -5.06 3.71
CA ILE A 109 3.10 -3.93 2.80
C ILE A 109 2.90 -2.67 3.62
N VAL A 110 3.82 -1.72 3.52
CA VAL A 110 3.76 -0.42 4.19
C VAL A 110 3.67 0.65 3.11
N LEU A 111 2.69 1.53 3.24
CA LEU A 111 2.47 2.67 2.36
C LEU A 111 2.59 3.94 3.18
N GLU A 112 3.32 4.92 2.66
CA GLU A 112 3.38 6.27 3.19
C GLU A 112 2.69 7.20 2.20
N LEU A 113 1.59 7.81 2.63
CA LEU A 113 0.67 8.58 1.80
C LEU A 113 0.66 10.04 2.29
N PRO A 114 1.46 10.93 1.67
CA PRO A 114 1.46 12.35 2.02
C PRO A 114 0.11 12.99 1.72
N LYS A 115 -0.46 13.71 2.69
CA LYS A 115 -1.72 14.44 2.54
C LYS A 115 -1.49 15.78 1.83
N VAL A 116 -2.51 16.33 1.17
CA VAL A 116 -2.50 17.68 0.60
C VAL A 116 -2.75 18.70 1.71
N ASP A 117 -1.95 19.77 1.80
CA ASP A 117 -2.18 20.83 2.78
C ASP A 117 -3.36 21.75 2.38
N PRO A 118 -4.17 22.21 3.34
CA PRO A 118 -4.20 21.80 4.74
C PRO A 118 -4.88 20.43 4.90
N SER A 119 -4.35 19.57 5.77
CA SER A 119 -4.93 18.23 6.03
C SER A 119 -5.20 17.97 7.50
N HIS A 120 -6.26 17.23 7.78
CA HIS A 120 -6.67 16.89 9.14
C HIS A 120 -6.09 15.53 9.56
N SER A 121 -6.04 15.25 10.86
CA SER A 121 -5.73 13.91 11.37
C SER A 121 -6.76 12.89 10.86
N TRP A 122 -6.29 11.75 10.37
CA TRP A 122 -7.16 10.62 10.01
C TRP A 122 -7.19 9.54 11.10
N ALA A 123 -6.65 9.85 12.30
CA ALA A 123 -6.62 8.92 13.41
C ALA A 123 -8.05 8.49 13.78
N GLY A 124 -8.34 7.19 13.75
CA GLY A 124 -9.67 6.65 14.07
C GLY A 124 -10.66 6.62 12.90
N GLU A 125 -10.49 7.46 11.88
CA GLU A 125 -11.43 7.55 10.74
C GLU A 125 -11.23 6.42 9.73
N LEU A 126 -9.97 6.10 9.38
CA LEU A 126 -9.70 4.98 8.50
C LEU A 126 -9.95 3.61 9.17
N SER A 127 -9.93 3.53 10.50
CA SER A 127 -10.34 2.32 11.23
C SER A 127 -11.85 2.12 11.27
N THR A 128 -12.66 3.16 11.01
CA THR A 128 -14.13 3.10 11.02
C THR A 128 -14.75 3.04 9.63
N LYS A 129 -14.06 3.54 8.58
CA LYS A 129 -14.58 3.60 7.21
C LYS A 129 -13.66 3.05 6.11
N GLY A 130 -12.41 2.72 6.41
CA GLY A 130 -11.34 3.04 5.45
C GLY A 130 -10.62 1.91 4.75
N LEU A 131 -10.57 0.68 5.27
CA LEU A 131 -9.81 -0.39 4.61
C LEU A 131 -10.49 -1.72 4.87
N ASP A 132 -11.35 -2.09 3.94
CA ASP A 132 -12.03 -3.37 3.98
C ASP A 132 -11.17 -4.38 3.23
N GLN A 133 -10.91 -5.52 3.88
CA GLN A 133 -10.43 -6.70 3.17
C GLN A 133 -11.64 -7.34 2.50
N SER A 134 -11.74 -7.22 1.18
CA SER A 134 -12.74 -7.94 0.41
C SER A 134 -12.22 -9.36 0.14
N SER A 135 -12.97 -10.35 0.60
CA SER A 135 -12.78 -11.79 0.32
C SER A 135 -13.17 -12.16 -1.10
#